data_AF-A0A435XJX0-F1
#
_entry.id   AF-A0A435XJX0-F1
#
_cell.length_a   1.000
_cell.length_b   1.000
_cell.length_c   1.000
_cell.angle_alpha   90.00
_cell.angle_beta   90.00
_cell.angle_gamma   90.00
#
_symmetry.space_group_name_H-M   'P 1'
#
loop_
_entity.id
_entity.type
_entity.pdbx_description
1 polymer ?
#
loop_
_entity_poly.entity_id
_entity_poly.type
_entity_poly.pdbx_seq_one_letter_code
_entity_poly.pdbx_strand_id
1 'polypeptide(L)' 'MANKIRTSHIYQRAHALAEGGVHHSPAEIIAALLAEGYPEAAELLNSRNIHADLLRVCDAAANGQPGT' A
#
# COMPACT_ATOMS: atom_id res chain seq x y z
N MET A 1 1.31 -8.06 -20.72
CA MET A 1 1.10 -8.92 -19.53
C MET A 1 1.96 -8.54 -18.33
N ALA A 2 3.21 -8.06 -18.48
CA ALA A 2 4.12 -7.73 -17.38
C ALA A 2 3.64 -6.59 -16.44
N ASN A 3 2.86 -5.63 -16.94
CA ASN A 3 2.39 -4.50 -16.14
C ASN A 3 1.46 -4.94 -14.98
N LYS A 4 0.59 -5.94 -15.21
CA LYS A 4 -0.34 -6.42 -14.17
C LYS A 4 0.37 -7.15 -13.03
N ILE A 5 1.42 -7.92 -13.34
CA ILE A 5 2.15 -8.71 -12.34
C ILE A 5 3.06 -7.82 -11.48
N ARG A 6 3.72 -6.82 -12.10
CA ARG A 6 4.53 -5.83 -11.37
C ARG A 6 3.68 -4.93 -10.48
N THR A 7 2.55 -4.43 -10.97
CA THR A 7 1.60 -3.67 -10.14
C THR A 7 1.06 -4.53 -9.00
N SER A 8 0.82 -5.83 -9.22
CA SER A 8 0.39 -6.75 -8.16
C SER A 8 1.41 -6.88 -7.05
N HIS A 9 2.71 -7.04 -7.34
CA HIS A 9 3.72 -7.22 -6.29
C HIS A 9 3.90 -5.96 -5.42
N ILE A 10 3.95 -4.78 -6.04
CA ILE A 10 4.08 -3.51 -5.30
C ILE A 10 2.82 -3.22 -4.49
N TYR A 11 1.65 -3.52 -5.05
CA TYR A 11 0.39 -3.39 -4.34
C TYR A 11 0.30 -4.37 -3.16
N GLN A 12 0.73 -5.63 -3.32
CA GLN A 12 0.79 -6.59 -2.20
C GLN A 12 1.75 -6.13 -1.10
N ARG A 13 2.90 -5.55 -1.45
CA ARG A 13 3.85 -4.99 -0.48
C ARG A 13 3.23 -3.79 0.25
N ALA A 14 2.58 -2.89 -0.48
CA ALA A 14 1.86 -1.75 0.08
C ALA A 14 0.75 -2.20 1.05
N HIS A 15 0.00 -3.23 0.67
CA HIS A 15 -1.07 -3.80 1.49
C HIS A 15 -0.52 -4.44 2.77
N ALA A 16 0.56 -5.21 2.70
CA ALA A 16 1.21 -5.78 3.88
C ALA A 16 1.74 -4.69 4.84
N LEU A 17 2.25 -3.58 4.31
CA LEU A 17 2.68 -2.42 5.10
C LEU A 17 1.48 -1.71 5.77
N ALA A 18 0.34 -1.63 5.09
CA ALA A 18 -0.91 -1.10 5.63
C ALA A 18 -1.49 -2.02 6.74
N GLU A 19 -1.55 -3.33 6.49
CA GLU A 19 -2.05 -4.34 7.43
C GLU A 19 -1.18 -4.45 8.68
N GLY A 20 0.13 -4.21 8.56
CA GLY A 20 1.05 -4.18 9.69
C GLY A 20 0.74 -3.07 10.70
N GLY A 21 -0.11 -2.09 10.36
CA GLY A 21 -0.47 -0.98 11.23
C GLY A 21 0.68 -0.03 11.56
N VAL A 22 1.82 -0.18 10.88
CA VAL A 22 3.01 0.68 11.06
C VAL A 22 2.83 2.02 10.36
N HIS A 23 2.06 2.03 9.27
CA HIS A 23 1.82 3.21 8.46
C HIS A 23 0.34 3.59 8.51
N HIS A 24 0.07 4.87 8.78
CA HIS A 24 -1.30 5.39 8.92
C HIS A 24 -1.75 6.16 7.68
N SER A 25 -0.84 6.37 6.73
CA SER A 25 -1.12 7.13 5.51
C SER A 25 -0.53 6.43 4.28
N PRO A 26 -1.25 6.44 3.13
CA PRO A 26 -0.74 5.93 1.87
C PRO A 26 0.61 6.57 1.47
N ALA A 27 0.83 7.83 1.84
CA ALA A 27 2.08 8.54 1.60
C ALA A 27 3.28 7.90 2.33
N GLU A 28 3.08 7.41 3.57
CA GLU A 28 4.13 6.73 4.32
C GLU A 28 4.46 5.36 3.72
N ILE A 29 3.44 4.64 3.27
CA ILE A 29 3.61 3.36 2.57
C ILE A 29 4.39 3.56 1.27
N ILE A 30 4.05 4.59 0.50
CA ILE A 30 4.78 4.95 -0.73
C ILE A 30 6.23 5.34 -0.40
N ALA A 31 6.46 6.11 0.66
CA ALA A 31 7.81 6.48 1.11
C ALA A 31 8.64 5.26 1.55
N ALA A 32 8.04 4.31 2.25
CA ALA A 32 8.68 3.06 2.64
C ALA A 32 9.08 2.24 1.40
N LEU A 33 8.18 2.11 0.42
CA LEU A 33 8.45 1.40 -0.84
C LEU A 33 9.56 2.08 -1.66
N LEU A 34 9.57 3.41 -1.70
CA LEU A 34 10.65 4.19 -2.31
C LEU A 34 12.00 3.88 -1.65
N ALA A 35 12.04 3.81 -0.32
CA ALA A 35 13.25 3.48 0.45
C ALA A 35 13.68 2.02 0.27
N GLU A 36 12.75 1.09 0.06
CA GLU A 36 13.03 -0.32 -0.26
C GLU A 36 13.57 -0.53 -1.69
N GLY A 37 13.52 0.50 -2.54
CA GLY A 37 14.00 0.44 -3.92
C GLY A 37 12.91 0.21 -4.97
N TYR A 38 11.65 0.53 -4.65
CA TYR A 38 10.52 0.54 -5.58
C TYR A 38 10.14 1.98 -5.98
N PRO A 39 10.92 2.66 -6.85
CA PRO A 39 10.63 4.03 -7.26
C PRO A 39 9.31 4.14 -8.02
N GLU A 40 8.93 3.08 -8.74
CA GLU A 40 7.68 3.00 -9.49
C GLU A 40 6.43 2.92 -8.59
N ALA A 41 6.57 2.68 -7.28
CA ALA A 41 5.46 2.71 -6.33
C ALA A 41 4.80 4.09 -6.27
N ALA A 42 5.57 5.17 -6.42
CA ALA A 42 5.05 6.52 -6.41
C ALA A 42 4.13 6.80 -7.61
N GLU A 43 4.38 6.20 -8.78
CA GLU A 43 3.51 6.37 -9.94
C GLU A 43 2.35 5.37 -9.94
N LEU A 44 2.63 4.11 -9.58
CA LEU A 44 1.64 3.03 -9.60
C LEU A 44 0.58 3.18 -8.51
N LEU A 45 0.98 3.60 -7.31
CA LEU A 45 0.07 3.74 -6.17
C LEU A 45 -0.61 5.10 -6.09
N ASN A 46 -0.13 6.11 -6.82
CA ASN A 46 -0.71 7.47 -6.87
C ASN A 46 -2.08 7.55 -7.59
N SER A 47 -2.76 6.42 -7.75
CA SER A 47 -4.16 6.37 -8.15
C SER A 47 -5.08 6.58 -6.95
N ARG A 48 -6.08 7.45 -7.12
CA ARG A 48 -7.06 7.79 -6.07
C ARG A 48 -7.78 6.56 -5.49
N ASN A 49 -8.07 5.57 -6.35
CA ASN A 49 -8.68 4.30 -5.93
C ASN A 49 -7.77 3.48 -5.02
N ILE A 50 -6.47 3.44 -5.32
CA ILE A 50 -5.48 2.69 -4.53
C ILE A 50 -5.24 3.39 -3.18
N HIS A 51 -5.14 4.72 -3.17
CA HIS A 51 -5.04 5.47 -1.92
C HIS A 51 -6.25 5.24 -1.01
N ALA A 52 -7.47 5.26 -1.56
CA ALA A 52 -8.68 5.03 -0.78
C ALA A 52 -8.74 3.60 -0.20
N ASP A 53 -8.26 2.62 -0.96
CA ASP A 53 -8.16 1.23 -0.52
C ASP A 53 -7.10 1.05 0.59
N LEU A 54 -5.88 1.52 0.37
CA LEU A 54 -4.81 1.48 1.38
C LEU A 54 -5.21 2.20 2.67
N LEU A 55 -5.92 3.33 2.57
CA LEU A 55 -6.42 4.06 3.74
C LEU A 55 -7.42 3.21 4.54
N ARG A 56 -8.30 2.45 3.89
CA ARG A 56 -9.22 1.54 4.58
C ARG A 56 -8.48 0.42 5.29
N VAL A 57 -7.44 -0.12 4.67
CA VAL A 57 -6.62 -1.19 5.26
C VAL A 57 -5.84 -0.67 6.46
N CYS A 58 -5.22 0.51 6.34
CA CYS A 58 -4.59 1.20 7.47
C CYS A 58 -5.58 1.45 8.61
N ASP A 59 -6.79 1.92 8.29
CA ASP A 59 -7.84 2.17 9.28
C ASP A 59 -8.32 0.87 9.94
N ALA A 60 -8.50 -0.22 9.18
CA ALA A 60 -8.85 -1.52 9.72
C ALA A 60 -7.76 -2.09 10.65
N ALA A 61 -6.49 -1.95 10.25
CA ALA A 61 -5.33 -2.34 11.05
C ALA A 61 -5.23 -1.50 12.34
N ALA A 62 -5.44 -0.19 12.25
CA ALA A 62 -5.41 0.72 13.40
C ALA A 62 -6.58 0.49 14.38
N ASN A 63 -7.77 0.15 13.87
CA ASN A 63 -8.95 -0.17 14.68
C ASN A 63 -8.98 -1.63 15.17
N GLY A 64 -7.96 -2.44 14.88
CA GLY A 64 -7.81 -3.79 15.42
C GLY A 64 -8.88 -4.78 14.98
N GLN A 65 -9.58 -4.52 13.87
CA GLN A 65 -10.47 -5.50 13.27
C GLN A 65 -9.75 -6.18 12.11
N PRO A 66 -9.10 -7.34 12.34
CA PRO A 66 -8.85 -8.26 11.25
C PRO A 66 -10.22 -8.64 10.69
N GLY A 67 -10.52 -8.14 9.48
CA GLY A 67 -11.70 -8.56 8.74
C GLY A 67 -11.67 -10.08 8.61
N THR A 68 -12.63 -10.74 9.26
CA THR A 68 -12.93 -12.17 9.15
C THR A 68 -13.27 -12.58 7.74
#